data_AF-A0A351PSV6-F1
#
_entry.id   AF-A0A351PSV6-F1
#
_cell.length_a   1.000
_cell.length_b   1.000
_cell.length_c   1.000
_cell.angle_alpha   90.00
_cell.angle_beta   90.00
_cell.angle_gamma   90.00
#
_symmetry.space_group_name_H-M   'P 1'
#
loop_
_entity.id
_entity.type
_entity.pdbx_description
1 polymer ?
#
loop_
_entity_poly.entity_id
_entity_poly.type
_entity_poly.pdbx_seq_one_letter_code
_entity_poly.pdbx_strand_id
1 'polypeptide(L)'
;MSKYIFVTGGVVSGLGKGITAASLGRLLKARGLKVTAQKLDPYINVDPGTMSPYQHGEVYVTEDGAETDLDLGHYERFIDEDLTKFSNLTSGRVYWNVLNKERRGEYLGSTVQVIPHITNEIKDFIYRAGRETNADVVITEIGGTIGDIESQPFLEAVRQVSLEVGKENSLFIHVTLVPYLHGSNEHKSKPTQHSVKELQGMGINPDIIVLRCNEPLESNIFKKISMFCNVKEDCVIENRTLDSLYAAPLMLEDSNFSSVVCRELSIHAPSIDLTEWRQMSERIASADKTVKIGLVGKYTELHDAYLSVAEALRHAGYAAGVKVDIDWIDSESLDLKNIEERLGSVSAIIVPGGFGDRGIEGMIYAACYAREHKIPYFGICLGMQIAVIEYARHVCNIADACSGESENPSTHKVIDLLPGQNSETEKGGTLRLGSYPCVIKPDTLMERCYKKKEIAERHRHRFEFNNDYREILEDNGLVLSGLSPDGNLVETVEIKDHPFYIGVQYHPEFKSRPNRPHPIFREFIKAAIAMEEK
;
A
#
# COMPACT_ATOMS: atom_id res chain seq x y z
N MET A 1 -25.52 -8.64 -12.36
CA MET A 1 -24.28 -8.92 -13.10
C MET A 1 -23.33 -7.79 -12.77
N SER A 2 -22.08 -8.10 -12.40
CA SER A 2 -21.08 -7.08 -12.10
C SER A 2 -20.80 -6.22 -13.33
N LYS A 3 -20.49 -4.94 -13.11
CA LYS A 3 -20.02 -3.99 -14.11
C LYS A 3 -18.50 -3.95 -14.10
N TYR A 4 -17.86 -3.75 -15.24
CA TYR A 4 -16.40 -3.75 -15.38
C TYR A 4 -15.91 -2.39 -15.86
N ILE A 5 -14.97 -1.80 -15.12
CA ILE A 5 -14.34 -0.52 -15.48
C ILE A 5 -12.87 -0.77 -15.71
N PHE A 6 -12.38 -0.45 -16.91
CA PHE A 6 -10.99 -0.61 -17.28
C PHE A 6 -10.31 0.76 -17.32
N VAL A 7 -9.27 0.93 -16.50
CA VAL A 7 -8.51 2.18 -16.43
C VAL A 7 -7.17 2.00 -17.12
N THR A 8 -6.93 2.77 -18.17
CA THR A 8 -5.70 2.72 -18.99
C THR A 8 -4.99 4.08 -18.95
N GLY A 9 -3.71 4.10 -19.29
CA GLY A 9 -2.91 5.35 -19.28
C GLY A 9 -2.10 5.53 -20.53
N GLY A 10 -1.96 6.79 -20.92
CA GLY A 10 -1.29 7.18 -22.14
C GLY A 10 -0.20 8.21 -21.93
N VAL A 11 0.57 8.48 -22.97
CA VAL A 11 1.62 9.53 -23.03
C VAL A 11 2.85 9.23 -22.17
N VAL A 12 2.70 9.10 -20.85
CA VAL A 12 3.79 8.77 -19.91
C VAL A 12 3.25 7.93 -18.74
N SER A 13 4.13 7.17 -18.08
CA SER A 13 3.82 6.50 -16.82
C SER A 13 3.74 7.50 -15.66
N GLY A 14 3.18 7.08 -14.51
CA GLY A 14 3.11 7.92 -13.31
C GLY A 14 2.05 9.04 -13.32
N LEU A 15 1.12 9.08 -14.28
CA LEU A 15 0.07 10.12 -14.37
C LEU A 15 -1.03 10.05 -13.29
N GLY A 16 -0.95 9.12 -12.34
CA GLY A 16 -2.00 8.93 -11.34
C GLY A 16 -3.20 8.10 -11.81
N LYS A 17 -2.96 7.08 -12.65
CA LYS A 17 -3.97 6.06 -13.00
C LYS A 17 -4.59 5.43 -11.75
N GLY A 18 -3.73 4.90 -10.87
CA GLY A 18 -4.14 4.27 -9.60
C GLY A 18 -4.97 5.20 -8.74
N ILE A 19 -4.54 6.46 -8.55
CA ILE A 19 -5.31 7.46 -7.77
C ILE A 19 -6.66 7.79 -8.42
N THR A 20 -6.74 7.87 -9.75
CA THR A 20 -8.01 8.10 -10.46
C THR A 20 -8.96 6.91 -10.25
N ALA A 21 -8.46 5.68 -10.39
CA ALA A 21 -9.21 4.45 -10.17
C ALA A 21 -9.67 4.30 -8.72
N ALA A 22 -8.78 4.56 -7.75
CA ALA A 22 -9.03 4.54 -6.32
C ALA A 22 -10.09 5.58 -5.92
N SER A 23 -9.97 6.80 -6.46
CA SER A 23 -10.95 7.87 -6.25
C SER A 23 -12.32 7.50 -6.80
N LEU A 24 -12.40 6.93 -8.00
CA LEU A 24 -13.66 6.44 -8.54
C LEU A 24 -14.27 5.36 -7.64
N GLY A 25 -13.45 4.41 -7.16
CA GLY A 25 -13.90 3.38 -6.24
C GLY A 25 -14.49 3.95 -4.95
N ARG A 26 -13.86 4.98 -4.37
CA ARG A 26 -14.40 5.71 -3.22
C ARG A 26 -15.75 6.38 -3.53
N LEU A 27 -15.86 7.04 -4.68
CA LEU A 27 -17.08 7.73 -5.07
C LEU A 27 -18.25 6.74 -5.30
N LEU A 28 -17.99 5.61 -5.96
CA LEU A 28 -18.98 4.56 -6.18
C LEU A 28 -19.39 3.88 -4.87
N LYS A 29 -18.45 3.65 -3.94
CA LYS A 29 -18.78 3.16 -2.59
C LYS A 29 -19.62 4.16 -1.79
N ALA A 30 -19.32 5.45 -1.89
CA ALA A 30 -20.13 6.51 -1.29
C ALA A 30 -21.55 6.61 -1.88
N ARG A 31 -21.81 5.98 -3.04
CA ARG A 31 -23.14 5.77 -3.62
C ARG A 31 -23.78 4.44 -3.21
N GLY A 32 -23.18 3.69 -2.28
CA GLY A 32 -23.71 2.44 -1.75
C GLY A 32 -23.42 1.19 -2.60
N LEU A 33 -22.51 1.27 -3.57
CA LEU A 33 -22.13 0.13 -4.41
C LEU A 33 -20.99 -0.67 -3.76
N LYS A 34 -21.00 -2.00 -3.95
CA LYS A 34 -19.87 -2.85 -3.62
C LYS A 34 -18.84 -2.80 -4.72
N VAL A 35 -17.65 -2.29 -4.41
CA VAL A 35 -16.58 -2.09 -5.37
C VAL A 35 -15.38 -2.95 -4.99
N THR A 36 -14.82 -3.66 -5.96
CA THR A 36 -13.50 -4.30 -5.84
C THR A 36 -12.57 -3.72 -6.90
N ALA A 37 -11.27 -3.67 -6.58
CA ALA A 37 -10.24 -3.17 -7.48
C ALA A 37 -9.23 -4.27 -7.83
N GLN A 38 -8.68 -4.17 -9.04
CA GLN A 38 -7.62 -5.03 -9.55
C GLN A 38 -6.54 -4.18 -10.22
N LYS A 39 -5.30 -4.63 -10.10
CA LYS A 39 -4.14 -4.14 -10.86
C LYS A 39 -3.61 -5.26 -11.74
N LEU A 40 -3.46 -4.99 -13.03
CA LEU A 40 -2.75 -5.87 -13.96
C LEU A 40 -1.37 -5.28 -14.24
N ASP A 41 -0.33 -5.92 -13.74
CA ASP A 41 1.05 -5.46 -13.86
C ASP A 41 1.79 -6.16 -15.00
N PRO A 42 2.37 -5.39 -15.95
CA PRO A 42 2.96 -5.97 -17.15
C PRO A 42 4.33 -6.64 -16.92
N TYR A 43 4.94 -6.49 -15.74
CA TYR A 43 6.24 -7.06 -15.43
C TYR A 43 6.22 -8.60 -15.30
N ILE A 44 7.40 -9.22 -15.49
CA ILE A 44 7.56 -10.68 -15.61
C ILE A 44 7.78 -11.38 -14.25
N ASN A 45 8.05 -10.65 -13.16
CA ASN A 45 8.07 -11.22 -11.82
C ASN A 45 6.69 -11.84 -11.49
N VAL A 46 6.68 -13.04 -10.91
CA VAL A 46 5.42 -13.74 -10.53
C VAL A 46 4.69 -13.00 -9.42
N ASP A 47 5.47 -12.41 -8.51
CA ASP A 47 5.05 -11.56 -7.41
C ASP A 47 6.19 -10.56 -7.12
N PRO A 48 5.91 -9.46 -6.39
CA PRO A 48 6.93 -8.48 -6.05
C PRO A 48 7.82 -8.89 -4.87
N GLY A 49 7.61 -10.06 -4.25
CA GLY A 49 8.38 -10.52 -3.09
C GLY A 49 9.87 -10.70 -3.39
N THR A 50 10.23 -10.89 -4.66
CA THR A 50 11.63 -11.00 -5.13
C THR A 50 12.23 -9.68 -5.61
N MET A 51 11.45 -8.60 -5.64
CA MET A 51 11.88 -7.30 -6.14
C MET A 51 12.58 -6.50 -5.02
N SER A 52 13.59 -5.72 -5.39
CA SER A 52 14.28 -4.85 -4.45
C SER A 52 13.36 -3.68 -4.04
N PRO A 53 13.21 -3.40 -2.73
CA PRO A 53 12.44 -2.24 -2.29
C PRO A 53 12.96 -0.91 -2.84
N TYR A 54 14.26 -0.79 -3.16
CA TYR A 54 14.84 0.43 -3.78
C TYR A 54 14.43 0.65 -5.24
N GLN A 55 13.90 -0.36 -5.92
CA GLN A 55 13.54 -0.27 -7.33
C GLN A 55 12.03 -0.17 -7.54
N HIS A 56 11.27 -0.85 -6.69
CA HIS A 56 9.84 -1.03 -6.88
C HIS A 56 8.99 -0.55 -5.71
N GLY A 57 9.60 0.02 -4.66
CA GLY A 57 8.91 0.48 -3.47
C GLY A 57 8.51 -0.68 -2.55
N GLU A 58 7.52 -0.43 -1.70
CA GLU A 58 7.06 -1.41 -0.73
C GLU A 58 6.36 -2.62 -1.38
N VAL A 59 6.46 -3.78 -0.73
CA VAL A 59 5.60 -4.93 -1.03
C VAL A 59 4.39 -4.84 -0.12
N TYR A 60 3.20 -4.67 -0.70
CA TYR A 60 1.95 -4.61 0.04
C TYR A 60 1.41 -6.01 0.33
N VAL A 61 0.93 -6.25 1.55
CA VAL A 61 0.37 -7.56 1.95
C VAL A 61 -1.12 -7.43 2.24
N THR A 62 -1.92 -8.31 1.62
CA THR A 62 -3.37 -8.42 1.82
C THR A 62 -3.74 -9.27 3.03
N GLU A 63 -5.01 -9.22 3.48
CA GLU A 63 -5.49 -10.08 4.58
C GLU A 63 -5.30 -11.57 4.29
N ASP A 64 -5.43 -12.00 3.03
CA ASP A 64 -5.27 -13.41 2.61
C ASP A 64 -3.81 -13.79 2.29
N GLY A 65 -2.85 -12.92 2.61
CA GLY A 65 -1.42 -13.20 2.53
C GLY A 65 -0.83 -13.14 1.14
N ALA A 66 -1.45 -12.42 0.19
CA ALA A 66 -0.82 -12.13 -1.08
C ALA A 66 0.17 -10.98 -0.93
N GLU A 67 1.38 -11.19 -1.46
CA GLU A 67 2.36 -10.14 -1.71
C GLU A 67 2.03 -9.47 -3.05
N THR A 68 1.90 -8.14 -3.03
CA THR A 68 1.34 -7.37 -4.15
C THR A 68 2.05 -6.03 -4.31
N ASP A 69 1.82 -5.39 -5.45
CA ASP A 69 2.33 -4.05 -5.74
C ASP A 69 1.76 -3.00 -4.77
N LEU A 70 2.53 -1.95 -4.50
CA LEU A 70 2.16 -0.84 -3.61
C LEU A 70 0.83 -0.16 -3.99
N ASP A 71 0.42 -0.22 -5.26
CA ASP A 71 -0.81 0.39 -5.74
C ASP A 71 -2.06 -0.20 -5.07
N LEU A 72 -2.01 -1.46 -4.62
CA LEU A 72 -3.12 -2.05 -3.88
C LEU A 72 -3.38 -1.33 -2.55
N GLY A 73 -2.33 -0.79 -1.93
CA GLY A 73 -2.47 0.05 -0.76
C GLY A 73 -3.29 1.32 -1.04
N HIS A 74 -3.14 1.93 -2.21
CA HIS A 74 -3.96 3.08 -2.59
C HIS A 74 -5.44 2.69 -2.73
N TYR A 75 -5.73 1.55 -3.34
CA TYR A 75 -7.11 1.07 -3.45
C TYR A 75 -7.74 0.82 -2.09
N GLU A 76 -7.06 0.11 -1.21
CA GLU A 76 -7.56 -0.15 0.14
C GLU A 76 -7.75 1.16 0.93
N ARG A 77 -6.80 2.10 0.85
CA ARG A 77 -6.86 3.41 1.53
C ARG A 77 -8.05 4.27 1.07
N PHE A 78 -8.37 4.27 -0.22
CA PHE A 78 -9.47 5.08 -0.75
C PHE A 78 -10.83 4.39 -0.64
N ILE A 79 -10.89 3.12 -1.04
CA ILE A 79 -12.15 2.37 -1.12
C ILE A 79 -12.54 1.87 0.28
N ASP A 80 -11.61 1.74 1.23
CA ASP A 80 -11.87 1.20 2.58
C ASP A 80 -12.46 -0.22 2.53
N GLU A 81 -11.95 -1.04 1.61
CA GLU A 81 -12.23 -2.48 1.48
C GLU A 81 -10.92 -3.23 1.58
N ASP A 82 -10.95 -4.45 2.13
CA ASP A 82 -9.80 -5.34 2.11
C ASP A 82 -9.74 -6.06 0.76
N LEU A 83 -8.66 -5.84 0.03
CA LEU A 83 -8.40 -6.52 -1.23
C LEU A 83 -7.80 -7.91 -0.99
N THR A 84 -7.77 -8.72 -2.03
CA THR A 84 -7.40 -10.14 -1.94
C THR A 84 -6.34 -10.49 -2.98
N LYS A 85 -5.85 -11.73 -2.97
CA LYS A 85 -5.01 -12.28 -4.04
C LYS A 85 -5.61 -12.20 -5.45
N PHE A 86 -6.91 -11.89 -5.57
CA PHE A 86 -7.60 -11.66 -6.86
C PHE A 86 -7.54 -10.20 -7.32
N SER A 87 -6.82 -9.34 -6.60
CA SER A 87 -6.67 -7.91 -6.90
C SER A 87 -5.33 -7.54 -7.53
N ASN A 88 -4.38 -8.48 -7.65
CA ASN A 88 -3.14 -8.25 -8.39
C ASN A 88 -2.83 -9.43 -9.32
N LEU A 89 -2.55 -9.13 -10.59
CA LEU A 89 -2.11 -10.11 -11.57
C LEU A 89 -0.92 -9.57 -12.34
N THR A 90 0.15 -10.36 -12.41
CA THR A 90 1.34 -9.99 -13.17
C THR A 90 1.42 -10.80 -14.47
N SER A 91 2.11 -10.27 -15.49
CA SER A 91 2.44 -11.07 -16.69
C SER A 91 3.16 -12.34 -16.28
N GLY A 92 4.15 -12.25 -15.38
CA GLY A 92 4.88 -13.39 -14.84
C GLY A 92 3.97 -14.54 -14.40
N ARG A 93 2.95 -14.21 -13.59
CA ARG A 93 1.99 -15.19 -13.08
C ARG A 93 1.09 -15.78 -14.16
N VAL A 94 0.66 -14.97 -15.13
CA VAL A 94 -0.14 -15.44 -16.27
C VAL A 94 0.66 -16.46 -17.11
N TYR A 95 1.87 -16.11 -17.51
CA TYR A 95 2.73 -16.99 -18.30
C TYR A 95 3.11 -18.25 -17.50
N TRP A 96 3.43 -18.11 -16.22
CA TRP A 96 3.70 -19.24 -15.33
C TRP A 96 2.52 -20.22 -15.29
N ASN A 97 1.30 -19.74 -15.10
CA ASN A 97 0.12 -20.59 -15.03
C ASN A 97 -0.12 -21.32 -16.36
N VAL A 98 -0.08 -20.61 -17.49
CA VAL A 98 -0.32 -21.19 -18.81
C VAL A 98 0.73 -22.25 -19.16
N LEU A 99 2.01 -21.98 -18.91
CA LEU A 99 3.09 -22.94 -19.16
C LEU A 99 2.97 -24.19 -18.27
N ASN A 100 2.56 -24.03 -16.99
CA ASN A 100 2.34 -25.18 -16.12
C ASN A 100 1.13 -26.02 -16.55
N LYS A 101 0.03 -25.41 -17.00
CA LYS A 101 -1.13 -26.11 -17.57
C LYS A 101 -0.75 -26.90 -18.82
N GLU A 102 0.11 -26.32 -19.68
CA GLU A 102 0.67 -26.98 -20.86
C GLU A 102 1.47 -28.23 -20.47
N ARG A 103 2.40 -28.11 -19.54
CA ARG A 103 3.22 -29.24 -19.06
C ARG A 103 2.40 -30.36 -18.41
N ARG A 104 1.27 -30.03 -17.78
CA ARG A 104 0.32 -31.01 -17.22
C ARG A 104 -0.60 -31.64 -18.26
N GLY A 105 -0.53 -31.22 -19.53
CA GLY A 105 -1.34 -31.76 -20.61
C GLY A 105 -2.78 -31.24 -20.64
N GLU A 106 -3.10 -30.15 -19.92
CA GLU A 106 -4.46 -29.60 -19.82
C GLU A 106 -4.98 -29.07 -21.17
N TYR A 107 -4.09 -28.73 -22.10
CA TYR A 107 -4.43 -28.29 -23.46
C TYR A 107 -4.50 -29.44 -24.48
N LEU A 108 -4.47 -30.70 -24.04
CA LEU A 108 -4.69 -31.91 -24.87
C LEU A 108 -3.81 -31.99 -26.13
N GLY A 109 -2.57 -31.50 -26.04
CA GLY A 109 -1.60 -31.50 -27.16
C GLY A 109 -1.83 -30.42 -28.22
N SER A 110 -2.76 -29.48 -28.00
CA SER A 110 -2.95 -28.33 -28.88
C SER A 110 -1.83 -27.28 -28.72
N THR A 111 -1.60 -26.49 -29.77
CA THR A 111 -0.61 -25.40 -29.74
C THR A 111 -1.07 -24.27 -28.82
N VAL A 112 -0.29 -23.99 -27.78
CA VAL A 112 -0.51 -22.87 -26.87
C VAL A 112 -0.05 -21.56 -27.51
N GLN A 113 -0.88 -20.52 -27.39
CA GLN A 113 -0.76 -19.22 -28.07
C GLN A 113 -1.20 -18.09 -27.15
N VAL A 114 -0.78 -16.85 -27.42
CA VAL A 114 -1.23 -15.66 -26.68
C VAL A 114 -2.75 -15.54 -26.71
N ILE A 115 -3.34 -15.63 -27.90
CA ILE A 115 -4.79 -15.73 -28.09
C ILE A 115 -5.11 -17.17 -28.49
N PRO A 116 -5.99 -17.90 -27.78
CA PRO A 116 -6.78 -17.44 -26.65
C PRO A 116 -6.17 -17.72 -25.26
N HIS A 117 -5.06 -18.46 -25.15
CA HIS A 117 -4.66 -19.08 -23.87
C HIS A 117 -4.21 -18.07 -22.81
N ILE A 118 -3.33 -17.12 -23.18
CA ILE A 118 -2.88 -16.05 -22.27
C ILE A 118 -4.05 -15.10 -21.98
N THR A 119 -4.79 -14.69 -23.01
CA THR A 119 -5.94 -13.79 -22.83
C THR A 119 -7.03 -14.42 -21.97
N ASN A 120 -7.31 -15.71 -22.10
CA ASN A 120 -8.29 -16.40 -21.26
C ASN A 120 -7.87 -16.46 -19.80
N GLU A 121 -6.59 -16.71 -19.50
CA GLU A 121 -6.09 -16.68 -18.12
C GLU A 121 -6.30 -15.29 -17.48
N ILE A 122 -6.07 -14.22 -18.24
CA ILE A 122 -6.31 -12.83 -17.81
C ILE A 122 -7.82 -12.58 -17.59
N LYS A 123 -8.67 -12.95 -18.56
CA LYS A 123 -10.14 -12.78 -18.45
C LYS A 123 -10.71 -13.53 -17.25
N ASP A 124 -10.28 -14.77 -17.06
CA ASP A 124 -10.71 -15.60 -15.94
C ASP A 124 -10.36 -14.92 -14.61
N PHE A 125 -9.18 -14.30 -14.49
CA PHE A 125 -8.80 -13.53 -13.31
C PHE A 125 -9.72 -12.31 -13.08
N ILE A 126 -10.01 -11.54 -14.14
CA ILE A 126 -10.93 -10.38 -14.06
C ILE A 126 -12.32 -10.81 -13.57
N TYR A 127 -12.87 -11.88 -14.14
CA TYR A 127 -14.18 -12.40 -13.75
C TYR A 127 -14.19 -13.01 -12.34
N ARG A 128 -13.08 -13.58 -11.87
CA ARG A 128 -12.98 -14.16 -10.53
C ARG A 128 -13.08 -13.11 -9.44
N ALA A 129 -12.43 -11.96 -9.56
CA ALA A 129 -12.54 -10.92 -8.52
C ALA A 129 -13.99 -10.50 -8.27
N GLY A 130 -14.76 -10.27 -9.34
CA GLY A 130 -16.18 -9.93 -9.21
C GLY A 130 -17.02 -11.03 -8.54
N ARG A 131 -16.74 -12.30 -8.85
CA ARG A 131 -17.46 -13.45 -8.26
C ARG A 131 -17.12 -13.68 -6.79
N GLU A 132 -15.84 -13.70 -6.44
CA GLU A 132 -15.38 -14.01 -5.08
C GLU A 132 -15.72 -12.90 -4.07
N THR A 133 -15.76 -11.64 -4.54
CA THR A 133 -16.10 -10.49 -3.69
C THR A 133 -17.58 -10.11 -3.75
N ASN A 134 -18.37 -10.74 -4.63
CA ASN A 134 -19.76 -10.38 -4.91
C ASN A 134 -19.93 -8.87 -5.17
N ALA A 135 -19.02 -8.31 -5.97
CA ALA A 135 -18.96 -6.87 -6.25
C ALA A 135 -19.96 -6.46 -7.33
N ASP A 136 -20.56 -5.28 -7.14
CA ASP A 136 -21.39 -4.63 -8.16
C ASP A 136 -20.53 -4.06 -9.28
N VAL A 137 -19.35 -3.55 -8.93
CA VAL A 137 -18.39 -2.95 -9.87
C VAL A 137 -16.98 -3.49 -9.62
N VAL A 138 -16.33 -3.95 -10.68
CA VAL A 138 -14.92 -4.35 -10.70
C VAL A 138 -14.14 -3.26 -11.46
N ILE A 139 -13.21 -2.59 -10.77
CA ILE A 139 -12.31 -1.61 -11.39
C ILE A 139 -10.97 -2.28 -11.64
N THR A 140 -10.57 -2.41 -12.89
CA THR A 140 -9.31 -3.03 -13.29
C THR A 140 -8.40 -1.96 -13.88
N GLU A 141 -7.33 -1.59 -13.16
CA GLU A 141 -6.26 -0.76 -13.68
C GLU A 141 -5.28 -1.61 -14.50
N ILE A 142 -5.00 -1.15 -15.72
CA ILE A 142 -3.99 -1.75 -16.60
C ILE A 142 -2.69 -0.96 -16.42
N GLY A 143 -1.68 -1.62 -15.86
CA GLY A 143 -0.33 -1.11 -15.72
C GLY A 143 0.33 -0.85 -17.08
N GLY A 144 1.47 -0.18 -17.07
CA GLY A 144 2.17 0.25 -18.29
C GLY A 144 1.53 1.47 -18.97
N THR A 145 1.99 1.76 -20.19
CA THR A 145 1.48 2.84 -21.04
C THR A 145 0.96 2.26 -22.35
N ILE A 146 -0.15 2.79 -22.86
CA ILE A 146 -0.65 2.41 -24.18
C ILE A 146 0.42 2.66 -25.24
N GLY A 147 0.67 1.66 -26.07
CA GLY A 147 1.74 1.62 -27.07
C GLY A 147 2.88 0.66 -26.69
N ASP A 148 3.04 0.34 -25.40
CA ASP A 148 4.08 -0.57 -24.94
C ASP A 148 3.73 -2.03 -25.27
N ILE A 149 4.74 -2.81 -25.65
CA ILE A 149 4.60 -4.23 -26.02
C ILE A 149 4.06 -5.06 -24.85
N GLU A 150 4.53 -4.75 -23.63
CA GLU A 150 4.23 -5.51 -22.41
C GLU A 150 2.75 -5.50 -22.02
N SER A 151 1.99 -4.48 -22.44
CA SER A 151 0.57 -4.31 -22.08
C SER A 151 -0.39 -4.93 -23.10
N GLN A 152 0.10 -5.35 -24.28
CA GLN A 152 -0.77 -5.82 -25.37
C GLN A 152 -1.66 -7.00 -24.99
N PRO A 153 -1.18 -8.05 -24.28
CA PRO A 153 -2.04 -9.16 -23.88
C PRO A 153 -3.18 -8.74 -22.95
N PHE A 154 -2.94 -7.78 -22.04
CA PHE A 154 -3.98 -7.24 -21.16
C PHE A 154 -5.02 -6.44 -21.92
N LEU A 155 -4.59 -5.58 -22.84
CA LEU A 155 -5.49 -4.77 -23.67
C LEU A 155 -6.39 -5.66 -24.54
N GLU A 156 -5.83 -6.69 -25.17
CA GLU A 156 -6.63 -7.65 -25.93
C GLU A 156 -7.61 -8.41 -25.03
N ALA A 157 -7.19 -8.81 -23.83
CA ALA A 157 -8.08 -9.49 -22.89
C ALA A 157 -9.26 -8.61 -22.47
N VAL A 158 -9.04 -7.35 -22.06
CA VAL A 158 -10.13 -6.45 -21.64
C VAL A 158 -11.03 -6.05 -22.81
N ARG A 159 -10.49 -5.96 -24.03
CA ARG A 159 -11.27 -5.78 -25.26
C ARG A 159 -12.23 -6.95 -25.48
N GLN A 160 -11.76 -8.19 -25.28
CA GLN A 160 -12.62 -9.37 -25.32
C GLN A 160 -13.65 -9.38 -24.18
N VAL A 161 -13.27 -9.02 -22.95
CA VAL A 161 -14.22 -8.90 -21.83
C VAL A 161 -15.36 -7.95 -22.18
N SER A 162 -15.03 -6.75 -22.69
CA SER A 162 -16.04 -5.76 -23.07
C SER A 162 -17.02 -6.28 -24.13
N LEU A 163 -16.55 -7.09 -25.09
CA LEU A 163 -17.42 -7.75 -26.08
C LEU A 163 -18.31 -8.83 -25.45
N GLU A 164 -17.77 -9.62 -24.52
CA GLU A 164 -18.49 -10.72 -23.86
C GLU A 164 -19.58 -10.22 -22.91
N VAL A 165 -19.31 -9.18 -22.11
CA VAL A 165 -20.28 -8.63 -21.13
C VAL A 165 -21.20 -7.58 -21.73
N GLY A 166 -20.81 -6.99 -22.87
CA GLY A 166 -21.54 -5.92 -23.55
C GLY A 166 -21.24 -4.52 -23.03
N LYS A 167 -21.59 -3.52 -23.85
CA LYS A 167 -21.30 -2.10 -23.59
C LYS A 167 -21.95 -1.56 -22.31
N GLU A 168 -23.17 -1.99 -21.99
CA GLU A 168 -23.85 -1.54 -20.76
C GLU A 168 -23.22 -2.10 -19.47
N ASN A 169 -22.29 -3.05 -19.59
CA ASN A 169 -21.61 -3.69 -18.46
C ASN A 169 -20.08 -3.47 -18.47
N SER A 170 -19.55 -2.70 -19.43
CA SER A 170 -18.13 -2.39 -19.53
C SER A 170 -17.89 -0.92 -19.86
N LEU A 171 -16.89 -0.31 -19.24
CA LEU A 171 -16.53 1.09 -19.43
C LEU A 171 -15.00 1.24 -19.49
N PHE A 172 -14.49 2.00 -20.45
CA PHE A 172 -13.08 2.34 -20.56
C PHE A 172 -12.83 3.79 -20.14
N ILE A 173 -11.93 3.97 -19.17
CA ILE A 173 -11.43 5.26 -18.72
C ILE A 173 -9.97 5.37 -19.15
N HIS A 174 -9.64 6.41 -19.91
CA HIS A 174 -8.28 6.63 -20.41
C HIS A 174 -7.67 7.90 -19.80
N VAL A 175 -6.63 7.72 -18.99
CA VAL A 175 -5.89 8.81 -18.33
C VAL A 175 -4.77 9.29 -19.24
N THR A 176 -4.74 10.59 -19.55
CA THR A 176 -3.74 11.19 -20.46
C THR A 176 -3.16 12.47 -19.87
N LEU A 177 -2.02 12.92 -20.41
CA LEU A 177 -1.38 14.17 -20.00
C LEU A 177 -1.72 15.32 -20.97
N VAL A 178 -2.13 16.45 -20.40
CA VAL A 178 -2.25 17.73 -21.10
C VAL A 178 -1.16 18.67 -20.58
N PRO A 179 0.01 18.74 -21.25
CA PRO A 179 1.10 19.59 -20.79
C PRO A 179 0.83 21.06 -21.09
N TYR A 180 1.28 21.93 -20.19
CA TYR A 180 1.37 23.37 -20.41
C TYR A 180 2.76 23.72 -20.97
N LEU A 181 2.81 24.44 -22.09
CA LEU A 181 4.06 24.90 -22.68
C LEU A 181 4.28 26.38 -22.38
N HIS A 182 5.18 26.69 -21.43
CA HIS A 182 5.50 28.07 -21.04
C HIS A 182 6.02 28.95 -22.19
N GLY A 183 6.67 28.36 -23.20
CA GLY A 183 7.15 29.12 -24.36
C GLY A 183 6.03 29.69 -25.24
N SER A 184 4.86 29.06 -25.25
CA SER A 184 3.67 29.49 -26.00
C SER A 184 2.48 29.87 -25.12
N ASN A 185 2.62 29.75 -23.79
CA ASN A 185 1.59 29.99 -22.78
C ASN A 185 0.24 29.33 -23.10
N GLU A 186 0.28 28.05 -23.49
CA GLU A 186 -0.93 27.30 -23.84
C GLU A 186 -0.79 25.81 -23.47
N HIS A 187 -1.92 25.21 -23.14
CA HIS A 187 -2.05 23.77 -22.97
C HIS A 187 -2.13 23.06 -24.33
N LYS A 188 -1.45 21.91 -24.42
CA LYS A 188 -1.44 21.09 -25.64
C LYS A 188 -2.31 19.85 -25.50
N SER A 189 -3.43 19.83 -26.21
CA SER A 189 -4.31 18.65 -26.31
C SER A 189 -3.78 17.53 -27.22
N LYS A 190 -2.68 17.78 -27.95
CA LYS A 190 -2.21 16.88 -29.02
C LYS A 190 -1.73 15.51 -28.49
N PRO A 191 -1.00 15.42 -27.36
CA PRO A 191 -0.63 14.13 -26.77
C PRO A 191 -1.84 13.23 -26.47
N THR A 192 -2.89 13.78 -25.85
CA THR A 192 -4.16 13.08 -25.61
C THR A 192 -4.77 12.52 -26.90
N GLN A 193 -4.81 13.32 -27.98
CA GLN A 193 -5.37 12.89 -29.27
C GLN A 193 -4.61 11.69 -29.86
N HIS A 194 -3.27 11.71 -29.79
CA HIS A 194 -2.45 10.60 -30.28
C HIS A 194 -2.61 9.35 -29.43
N SER A 195 -2.67 9.52 -28.11
CA SER A 195 -2.85 8.42 -27.17
C SER A 195 -4.19 7.70 -27.38
N VAL A 196 -5.28 8.46 -27.54
CA VAL A 196 -6.59 7.89 -27.84
C VAL A 196 -6.60 7.17 -29.18
N LYS A 197 -5.95 7.74 -30.21
CA LYS A 197 -5.82 7.09 -31.52
C LYS A 197 -5.10 5.74 -31.40
N GLU A 198 -4.05 5.65 -30.59
CA GLU A 198 -3.32 4.40 -30.36
C GLU A 198 -4.21 3.35 -29.69
N LEU A 199 -4.94 3.74 -28.64
CA LEU A 199 -5.90 2.86 -27.95
C LEU A 199 -7.00 2.35 -28.89
N GLN A 200 -7.53 3.23 -29.74
CA GLN A 200 -8.50 2.88 -30.79
C GLN A 200 -7.92 1.95 -31.85
N GLY A 201 -6.65 2.12 -32.20
CA GLY A 201 -5.91 1.22 -33.10
C GLY A 201 -5.84 -0.22 -32.56
N MET A 202 -5.90 -0.39 -31.25
CA MET A 202 -5.98 -1.69 -30.56
C MET A 202 -7.42 -2.19 -30.40
N GLY A 203 -8.40 -1.51 -30.99
CA GLY A 203 -9.81 -1.90 -30.97
C GLY A 203 -10.57 -1.50 -29.70
N ILE A 204 -10.00 -0.62 -28.86
CA ILE A 204 -10.63 -0.11 -27.63
C ILE A 204 -11.03 1.35 -27.85
N ASN A 205 -12.31 1.66 -27.66
CA ASN A 205 -12.78 3.04 -27.67
C ASN A 205 -12.96 3.50 -26.21
N PRO A 206 -12.30 4.59 -25.77
CA PRO A 206 -12.52 5.12 -24.44
C PRO A 206 -13.92 5.74 -24.33
N ASP A 207 -14.57 5.53 -23.19
CA ASP A 207 -15.87 6.15 -22.88
C ASP A 207 -15.68 7.46 -22.11
N ILE A 208 -14.64 7.52 -21.27
CA ILE A 208 -14.25 8.68 -20.47
C ILE A 208 -12.76 8.96 -20.65
N ILE A 209 -12.40 10.23 -20.78
CA ILE A 209 -11.01 10.69 -20.87
C ILE A 209 -10.72 11.57 -19.66
N VAL A 210 -9.68 11.20 -18.90
CA VAL A 210 -9.21 11.96 -17.75
C VAL A 210 -7.95 12.73 -18.14
N LEU A 211 -7.97 14.04 -17.93
CA LEU A 211 -6.93 14.97 -18.36
C LEU A 211 -6.05 15.38 -17.18
N ARG A 212 -4.89 14.72 -17.07
CA ARG A 212 -3.88 15.09 -16.10
C ARG A 212 -3.24 16.42 -16.48
N CYS A 213 -3.23 17.36 -15.56
CA CYS A 213 -2.71 18.72 -15.76
C CYS A 213 -2.20 19.32 -14.45
N ASN A 214 -1.32 20.33 -14.54
CA ASN A 214 -0.85 21.09 -13.38
C ASN A 214 -1.70 22.36 -13.16
N GLU A 215 -2.14 22.99 -14.24
CA GLU A 215 -2.90 24.23 -14.22
C GLU A 215 -4.34 23.98 -14.69
N PRO A 216 -5.31 24.83 -14.30
CA PRO A 216 -6.68 24.74 -14.80
C PRO A 216 -6.75 24.85 -16.33
N LEU A 217 -7.50 23.95 -16.96
CA LEU A 217 -7.67 23.88 -18.40
C LEU A 217 -8.74 24.86 -18.90
N GLU A 218 -8.52 25.45 -20.08
CA GLU A 218 -9.50 26.28 -20.73
C GLU A 218 -10.67 25.45 -21.29
N SER A 219 -11.90 25.98 -21.23
CA SER A 219 -13.12 25.30 -21.69
C SER A 219 -13.05 24.78 -23.14
N ASN A 220 -12.28 25.45 -24.00
CA ASN A 220 -12.07 25.05 -25.39
C ASN A 220 -11.32 23.70 -25.52
N ILE A 221 -10.49 23.34 -24.54
CA ILE A 221 -9.73 22.07 -24.56
C ILE A 221 -10.65 20.88 -24.42
N PHE A 222 -11.62 20.96 -23.51
CA PHE A 222 -12.63 19.92 -23.29
C PHE A 222 -13.42 19.65 -24.58
N LYS A 223 -13.93 20.71 -25.22
CA LYS A 223 -14.64 20.62 -26.52
C LYS A 223 -13.77 20.02 -27.61
N LYS A 224 -12.52 20.46 -27.70
CA LYS A 224 -11.56 19.97 -28.68
C LYS A 224 -11.29 18.48 -28.46
N ILE A 225 -11.00 18.05 -27.24
CA ILE A 225 -10.72 16.65 -26.92
C ILE A 225 -11.96 15.78 -27.16
N SER A 226 -13.14 16.22 -26.71
CA SER A 226 -14.42 15.56 -26.99
C SER A 226 -14.61 15.30 -28.49
N MET A 227 -14.44 16.33 -29.32
CA MET A 227 -14.59 16.22 -30.78
C MET A 227 -13.54 15.34 -31.43
N PHE A 228 -12.25 15.48 -31.07
CA PHE A 228 -11.18 14.70 -31.69
C PHE A 228 -11.15 13.23 -31.24
N CYS A 229 -11.66 12.94 -30.05
CA CYS A 229 -11.60 11.61 -29.45
C CYS A 229 -12.94 10.86 -29.50
N ASN A 230 -13.99 11.48 -30.05
CA ASN A 230 -15.35 10.92 -30.19
C ASN A 230 -15.99 10.54 -28.84
N VAL A 231 -15.81 11.36 -27.81
CA VAL A 231 -16.46 11.20 -26.49
C VAL A 231 -17.37 12.40 -26.20
N LYS A 232 -18.38 12.23 -25.33
CA LYS A 232 -19.26 13.34 -24.91
C LYS A 232 -18.45 14.39 -24.14
N GLU A 233 -18.85 15.66 -24.21
CA GLU A 233 -18.10 16.77 -23.58
C GLU A 233 -17.99 16.59 -22.06
N ASP A 234 -19.03 16.08 -21.42
CA ASP A 234 -19.07 15.77 -19.98
C ASP A 234 -18.34 14.47 -19.61
N CYS A 235 -17.89 13.68 -20.59
CA CYS A 235 -16.98 12.55 -20.40
C CYS A 235 -15.50 12.95 -20.48
N VAL A 236 -15.19 14.24 -20.60
CA VAL A 236 -13.82 14.76 -20.54
C VAL A 236 -13.62 15.41 -19.17
N ILE A 237 -12.88 14.72 -18.29
CA ILE A 237 -12.77 15.07 -16.87
C ILE A 237 -11.40 15.67 -16.58
N GLU A 238 -11.38 16.82 -15.92
CA GLU A 238 -10.15 17.47 -15.47
C GLU A 238 -9.56 16.74 -14.25
N ASN A 239 -8.25 16.51 -14.22
CA ASN A 239 -7.55 15.95 -13.09
C ASN A 239 -6.27 16.75 -12.78
N ARG A 240 -6.40 17.77 -11.93
CA ARG A 240 -5.33 18.71 -11.59
C ARG A 240 -4.39 18.20 -10.51
N THR A 241 -3.17 18.70 -10.49
CA THR A 241 -2.24 18.51 -9.36
C THR A 241 -2.80 19.16 -8.11
N LEU A 242 -2.82 18.39 -7.02
CA LEU A 242 -3.38 18.74 -5.72
C LEU A 242 -2.30 18.54 -4.66
N ASP A 243 -2.31 19.38 -3.62
CA ASP A 243 -1.39 19.26 -2.48
C ASP A 243 -1.67 18.01 -1.63
N SER A 244 -2.94 17.57 -1.61
CA SER A 244 -3.37 16.35 -0.93
C SER A 244 -4.04 15.40 -1.90
N LEU A 245 -3.53 14.16 -1.93
CA LEU A 245 -4.11 13.08 -2.72
C LEU A 245 -5.56 12.77 -2.30
N TYR A 246 -5.91 13.00 -1.03
CA TYR A 246 -7.24 12.74 -0.50
C TYR A 246 -8.29 13.78 -0.92
N ALA A 247 -7.87 14.90 -1.54
CA ALA A 247 -8.79 15.86 -2.17
C ALA A 247 -9.22 15.42 -3.59
N ALA A 248 -8.56 14.43 -4.19
CA ALA A 248 -8.85 13.97 -5.55
C ALA A 248 -10.30 13.47 -5.75
N PRO A 249 -10.92 12.68 -4.84
CA PRO A 249 -12.31 12.28 -4.99
C PRO A 249 -13.27 13.47 -5.05
N LEU A 250 -13.03 14.51 -4.23
CA LEU A 250 -13.86 15.72 -4.21
C LEU A 250 -13.75 16.49 -5.54
N MET A 251 -12.52 16.71 -6.01
CA MET A 251 -12.29 17.39 -7.30
C MET A 251 -12.93 16.65 -8.47
N LEU A 252 -12.82 15.32 -8.52
CA LEU A 252 -13.42 14.52 -9.58
C LEU A 252 -14.96 14.56 -9.50
N GLU A 253 -15.52 14.54 -8.29
CA GLU A 253 -16.98 14.62 -8.13
C GLU A 253 -17.54 16.01 -8.43
N ASP A 254 -16.78 17.09 -8.22
CA ASP A 254 -17.16 18.43 -8.67
C ASP A 254 -17.35 18.49 -10.21
N SER A 255 -16.71 17.56 -10.95
CA SER A 255 -16.92 17.34 -12.39
C SER A 255 -18.00 16.29 -12.71
N ASN A 256 -18.80 15.87 -11.73
CA ASN A 256 -19.82 14.82 -11.82
C ASN A 256 -19.28 13.44 -12.25
N PHE A 257 -18.02 13.13 -11.97
CA PHE A 257 -17.36 11.93 -12.50
C PHE A 257 -18.12 10.63 -12.20
N SER A 258 -18.56 10.42 -10.95
CA SER A 258 -19.29 9.19 -10.62
C SER A 258 -20.68 9.12 -11.25
N SER A 259 -21.36 10.26 -11.42
CA SER A 259 -22.65 10.33 -12.13
C SER A 259 -22.50 9.96 -13.60
N VAL A 260 -21.43 10.42 -14.26
CA VAL A 260 -21.11 10.06 -15.65
C VAL A 260 -20.87 8.55 -15.75
N VAL A 261 -20.07 7.98 -14.86
CA VAL A 261 -19.81 6.53 -14.80
C VAL A 261 -21.11 5.74 -14.60
N CYS A 262 -21.95 6.13 -13.63
CA CYS A 262 -23.22 5.46 -13.40
C CYS A 262 -24.14 5.53 -14.63
N ARG A 263 -24.16 6.65 -15.35
CA ARG A 263 -24.95 6.79 -16.59
C ARG A 263 -24.46 5.87 -17.69
N GLU A 264 -23.16 5.88 -18.00
CA GLU A 264 -22.63 5.08 -19.11
C GLU A 264 -22.75 3.56 -18.83
N LEU A 265 -22.77 3.14 -17.56
CA LEU A 265 -22.97 1.75 -17.14
C LEU A 265 -24.42 1.37 -16.80
N SER A 266 -25.38 2.27 -17.01
CA SER A 266 -26.79 2.09 -16.64
C SER A 266 -26.98 1.64 -15.18
N ILE A 267 -26.20 2.21 -14.26
CA ILE A 267 -26.27 1.94 -12.82
C ILE A 267 -27.27 2.91 -12.17
N HIS A 268 -28.26 2.35 -11.47
CA HIS A 268 -29.14 3.11 -10.60
C HIS A 268 -28.59 3.07 -9.17
N ALA A 269 -28.01 4.17 -8.71
CA ALA A 269 -27.49 4.32 -7.36
C ALA A 269 -28.02 5.61 -6.71
N PRO A 270 -28.10 5.65 -5.38
CA PRO A 270 -28.37 6.86 -4.61
C PRO A 270 -27.46 8.06 -4.97
N SER A 271 -27.90 9.25 -4.55
CA SER A 271 -27.03 10.42 -4.52
C SER A 271 -25.83 10.16 -3.62
N ILE A 272 -24.66 10.67 -4.02
CA ILE A 272 -23.43 10.50 -3.27
C ILE A 272 -23.42 11.31 -1.97
N ASP A 273 -22.90 10.73 -0.89
CA ASP A 273 -22.59 11.44 0.36
C ASP A 273 -21.08 11.44 0.61
N LEU A 274 -20.47 12.63 0.60
CA LEU A 274 -19.05 12.85 0.85
C LEU A 274 -18.78 13.65 2.11
N THR A 275 -19.75 13.75 3.02
CA THR A 275 -19.66 14.60 4.23
C THR A 275 -18.41 14.28 5.07
N GLU A 276 -18.18 13.00 5.38
CA GLU A 276 -17.01 12.55 6.13
C GLU A 276 -15.69 12.87 5.40
N TRP A 277 -15.66 12.66 4.09
CA TRP A 277 -14.47 12.87 3.27
C TRP A 277 -14.13 14.36 3.13
N ARG A 278 -15.15 15.23 3.02
CA ARG A 278 -14.99 16.69 3.04
C ARG A 278 -14.43 17.16 4.38
N GLN A 279 -14.97 16.71 5.50
CA GLN A 279 -14.45 17.05 6.84
C GLN A 279 -13.00 16.62 7.03
N MET A 280 -12.62 15.44 6.54
CA MET A 280 -11.24 14.98 6.57
C MET A 280 -10.33 15.87 5.72
N SER A 281 -10.72 16.18 4.48
CA SER A 281 -9.98 17.05 3.58
C SER A 281 -9.80 18.46 4.16
N GLU A 282 -10.84 19.02 4.78
CA GLU A 282 -10.79 20.31 5.46
C GLU A 282 -9.81 20.30 6.64
N ARG A 283 -9.83 19.25 7.47
CA ARG A 283 -8.91 19.10 8.60
C ARG A 283 -7.45 19.00 8.15
N ILE A 284 -7.19 18.29 7.05
CA ILE A 284 -5.86 18.20 6.44
C ILE A 284 -5.39 19.59 6.00
N ALA A 285 -6.26 20.33 5.30
CA ALA A 285 -5.94 21.66 4.79
C ALA A 285 -5.75 22.70 5.91
N SER A 286 -6.47 22.57 7.03
CA SER A 286 -6.40 23.51 8.15
C SER A 286 -5.28 23.26 9.15
N ALA A 287 -4.54 22.15 9.05
CA ALA A 287 -3.48 21.81 9.99
C ALA A 287 -2.31 22.82 9.93
N ASP A 288 -2.03 23.47 11.05
CA ASP A 288 -1.01 24.53 11.19
C ASP A 288 0.19 24.10 12.05
N LYS A 289 -0.04 23.22 13.02
CA LYS A 289 1.01 22.59 13.83
C LYS A 289 1.69 21.45 13.06
N THR A 290 2.98 21.28 13.30
CA THR A 290 3.80 20.20 12.75
C THR A 290 4.38 19.39 13.90
N VAL A 291 4.46 18.07 13.75
CA VAL A 291 5.20 17.18 14.65
C VAL A 291 6.28 16.45 13.86
N LYS A 292 7.51 16.44 14.39
CA LYS A 292 8.66 15.84 13.71
C LYS A 292 8.87 14.39 14.16
N ILE A 293 8.85 13.45 13.22
CA ILE A 293 9.00 12.01 13.48
C ILE A 293 10.25 11.50 12.77
N GLY A 294 11.17 10.87 13.50
CA GLY A 294 12.34 10.21 12.92
C GLY A 294 12.00 8.81 12.44
N LEU A 295 12.04 8.57 11.13
CA LEU A 295 11.91 7.25 10.53
C LEU A 295 13.30 6.69 10.25
N VAL A 296 13.71 5.72 11.07
CA VAL A 296 15.05 5.10 11.01
C VAL A 296 14.98 3.81 10.21
N GLY A 297 15.29 3.88 8.92
CA GLY A 297 15.10 2.78 7.97
C GLY A 297 16.38 2.40 7.21
N LYS A 298 16.34 1.27 6.50
CA LYS A 298 17.40 0.86 5.55
C LYS A 298 17.22 1.50 4.18
N TYR A 299 15.97 1.76 3.79
CA TYR A 299 15.58 2.14 2.44
C TYR A 299 15.11 3.60 2.36
N THR A 300 15.88 4.54 2.93
CA THR A 300 15.44 5.95 3.04
C THR A 300 15.69 6.78 1.78
N GLU A 301 16.49 6.32 0.82
CA GLU A 301 16.70 7.02 -0.45
C GLU A 301 15.47 6.98 -1.37
N LEU A 302 14.68 5.89 -1.30
CA LEU A 302 13.40 5.77 -1.99
C LEU A 302 12.28 5.71 -0.95
N HIS A 303 11.61 6.84 -0.73
CA HIS A 303 10.52 6.94 0.26
C HIS A 303 9.37 5.94 0.01
N ASP A 304 9.16 5.52 -1.24
CA ASP A 304 8.13 4.54 -1.62
C ASP A 304 8.36 3.16 -1.00
N ALA A 305 9.59 2.84 -0.56
CA ALA A 305 9.89 1.61 0.18
C ALA A 305 9.18 1.54 1.55
N TYR A 306 8.70 2.69 2.05
CA TYR A 306 7.98 2.83 3.31
C TYR A 306 6.66 3.60 3.14
N LEU A 307 6.06 3.53 1.95
CA LEU A 307 4.87 4.33 1.60
C LEU A 307 3.72 4.15 2.61
N SER A 308 3.35 2.91 2.94
CA SER A 308 2.27 2.64 3.88
C SER A 308 2.59 3.12 5.29
N VAL A 309 3.84 3.03 5.74
CA VAL A 309 4.28 3.57 7.04
C VAL A 309 4.13 5.08 7.06
N ALA A 310 4.62 5.76 6.01
CA ALA A 310 4.51 7.20 5.87
C ALA A 310 3.04 7.66 5.80
N GLU A 311 2.20 6.95 5.04
CA GLU A 311 0.76 7.22 4.98
C GLU A 311 0.08 6.97 6.33
N ALA A 312 0.43 5.91 7.05
CA ALA A 312 -0.16 5.62 8.36
C ALA A 312 0.18 6.70 9.41
N LEU A 313 1.41 7.23 9.38
CA LEU A 313 1.80 8.40 10.17
C LEU A 313 0.97 9.62 9.79
N ARG A 314 0.85 9.91 8.49
CA ARG A 314 0.03 11.03 7.99
C ARG A 314 -1.43 10.89 8.37
N HIS A 315 -2.04 9.71 8.24
CA HIS A 315 -3.43 9.45 8.66
C HIS A 315 -3.65 9.78 10.14
N ALA A 316 -2.72 9.35 11.00
CA ALA A 316 -2.77 9.66 12.42
C ALA A 316 -2.61 11.17 12.69
N GLY A 317 -1.71 11.84 11.96
CA GLY A 317 -1.58 13.30 11.96
C GLY A 317 -2.86 14.01 11.53
N TYR A 318 -3.49 13.55 10.45
CA TYR A 318 -4.77 14.09 9.96
C TYR A 318 -5.83 14.00 11.04
N ALA A 319 -5.98 12.85 11.72
CA ALA A 319 -6.94 12.72 12.80
C ALA A 319 -6.64 13.61 14.02
N ALA A 320 -5.36 13.90 14.28
CA ALA A 320 -4.93 14.82 15.33
C ALA A 320 -4.96 16.30 14.91
N GLY A 321 -5.17 16.61 13.62
CA GLY A 321 -5.14 17.97 13.09
C GLY A 321 -3.72 18.57 13.02
N VAL A 322 -2.69 17.74 12.87
CA VAL A 322 -1.29 18.15 12.75
C VAL A 322 -0.67 17.65 11.45
N LYS A 323 0.34 18.37 10.97
CA LYS A 323 1.22 17.92 9.88
C LYS A 323 2.30 17.02 10.47
N VAL A 324 2.52 15.85 9.87
CA VAL A 324 3.65 15.00 10.24
C VAL A 324 4.81 15.31 9.30
N ASP A 325 5.90 15.82 9.87
CA ASP A 325 7.17 15.97 9.18
C ASP A 325 8.02 14.73 9.45
N ILE A 326 8.36 14.00 8.39
CA ILE A 326 9.11 12.74 8.48
C ILE A 326 10.58 13.05 8.19
N ASP A 327 11.42 12.91 9.21
CA ASP A 327 12.87 12.93 9.05
C ASP A 327 13.33 11.52 8.67
N TRP A 328 13.79 11.38 7.43
CA TRP A 328 14.23 10.11 6.86
C TRP A 328 15.69 9.88 7.25
N ILE A 329 15.93 8.90 8.12
CA ILE A 329 17.23 8.65 8.71
C ILE A 329 17.74 7.28 8.26
N ASP A 330 18.83 7.29 7.49
CA ASP A 330 19.50 6.06 7.09
C ASP A 330 20.16 5.40 8.31
N SER A 331 19.68 4.22 8.65
CA SER A 331 20.20 3.40 9.74
C SER A 331 21.69 3.03 9.59
N GLU A 332 22.24 2.92 8.38
CA GLU A 332 23.67 2.64 8.19
C GLU A 332 24.56 3.82 8.57
N SER A 333 24.01 5.03 8.52
CA SER A 333 24.71 6.26 8.88
C SER A 333 24.71 6.54 10.39
N LEU A 334 23.87 5.86 11.18
CA LEU A 334 23.71 6.13 12.61
C LEU A 334 24.76 5.40 13.46
N ASP A 335 25.43 6.16 14.32
CA ASP A 335 26.35 5.65 15.32
C ASP A 335 26.25 6.43 16.64
N LEU A 336 26.98 5.99 17.66
CA LEU A 336 27.00 6.65 18.98
C LEU A 336 27.52 8.10 18.94
N LYS A 337 28.25 8.51 17.89
CA LYS A 337 28.82 9.86 17.80
C LYS A 337 27.83 10.87 17.24
N ASN A 338 26.94 10.44 16.35
CA ASN A 338 25.99 11.33 15.68
C ASN A 338 24.54 11.16 16.13
N ILE A 339 24.23 10.17 16.98
CA ILE A 339 22.85 9.87 17.39
C ILE A 339 22.13 11.06 18.03
N GLU A 340 22.80 11.81 18.90
CA GLU A 340 22.24 13.00 19.54
C GLU A 340 21.90 14.09 18.51
N GLU A 341 22.78 14.31 17.54
CA GLU A 341 22.56 15.31 16.48
C GLU A 341 21.37 14.92 15.59
N ARG A 342 21.25 13.63 15.26
CA ARG A 342 20.22 13.12 14.34
C ARG A 342 18.85 12.94 15.01
N LEU A 343 18.82 12.46 16.25
CA LEU A 343 17.58 12.10 16.95
C LEU A 343 17.17 13.10 18.06
N GLY A 344 18.05 13.99 18.50
CA GLY A 344 17.74 14.95 19.57
C GLY A 344 16.66 15.97 19.20
N SER A 345 16.36 16.14 17.91
CA SER A 345 15.33 17.07 17.41
C SER A 345 13.98 16.43 17.09
N VAL A 346 13.85 15.09 17.18
CA VAL A 346 12.60 14.41 16.82
C VAL A 346 11.71 14.19 18.05
N SER A 347 10.39 14.31 17.85
CA SER A 347 9.41 14.12 18.92
C SER A 347 9.07 12.66 19.16
N ALA A 348 9.38 11.79 18.19
CA ALA A 348 9.22 10.33 18.29
C ALA A 348 10.07 9.61 17.24
N ILE A 349 10.35 8.33 17.48
CA ILE A 349 11.17 7.46 16.63
C ILE A 349 10.35 6.26 16.19
N ILE A 350 10.35 5.98 14.89
CA ILE A 350 9.76 4.77 14.31
C ILE A 350 10.83 3.97 13.56
N VAL A 351 10.90 2.67 13.83
CA VAL A 351 11.78 1.73 13.14
C VAL A 351 10.91 0.77 12.34
N PRO A 352 10.85 0.91 11.01
CA PRO A 352 9.99 0.09 10.15
C PRO A 352 10.59 -1.30 9.89
N GLY A 353 9.88 -2.12 9.12
CA GLY A 353 10.39 -3.39 8.63
C GLY A 353 11.60 -3.26 7.72
N GLY A 354 12.33 -4.37 7.54
CA GLY A 354 13.43 -4.47 6.60
C GLY A 354 13.94 -5.89 6.50
N PHE A 355 14.50 -6.26 5.35
CA PHE A 355 15.09 -7.59 5.13
C PHE A 355 16.63 -7.51 5.17
N GLY A 356 17.27 -8.63 5.51
CA GLY A 356 18.72 -8.77 5.56
C GLY A 356 19.35 -8.16 6.81
N ASP A 357 20.68 -8.09 6.81
CA ASP A 357 21.54 -7.79 7.96
C ASP A 357 22.08 -6.35 7.99
N ARG A 358 21.96 -5.60 6.90
CA ARG A 358 22.44 -4.21 6.80
C ARG A 358 21.73 -3.26 7.77
N GLY A 359 22.44 -2.27 8.32
CA GLY A 359 21.87 -1.17 9.11
C GLY A 359 21.34 -1.53 10.51
N ILE A 360 21.48 -2.78 10.94
CA ILE A 360 20.89 -3.29 12.20
C ILE A 360 21.44 -2.56 13.43
N GLU A 361 22.74 -2.33 13.52
CA GLU A 361 23.35 -1.67 14.68
C GLU A 361 22.86 -0.22 14.86
N GLY A 362 22.68 0.53 13.78
CA GLY A 362 22.11 1.89 13.85
C GLY A 362 20.67 1.90 14.34
N MET A 363 19.87 0.89 13.96
CA MET A 363 18.51 0.72 14.50
C MET A 363 18.53 0.37 16.00
N ILE A 364 19.47 -0.47 16.45
CA ILE A 364 19.66 -0.79 17.88
C ILE A 364 20.01 0.47 18.65
N TYR A 365 20.92 1.31 18.14
CA TYR A 365 21.25 2.58 18.78
C TYR A 365 20.03 3.50 18.87
N ALA A 366 19.21 3.60 17.82
CA ALA A 366 17.98 4.41 17.84
C ALA A 366 16.96 3.89 18.88
N ALA A 367 16.79 2.56 18.98
CA ALA A 367 15.92 1.94 19.97
C ALA A 367 16.41 2.18 21.42
N CYS A 368 17.72 2.11 21.63
CA CYS A 368 18.37 2.39 22.92
C CYS A 368 18.21 3.86 23.31
N TYR A 369 18.51 4.77 22.38
CA TYR A 369 18.37 6.21 22.57
C TYR A 369 16.94 6.59 22.96
N ALA A 370 15.94 6.04 22.26
CA ALA A 370 14.54 6.25 22.58
C ALA A 370 14.20 5.80 24.01
N ARG A 371 14.62 4.58 24.39
CA ARG A 371 14.38 3.98 25.71
C ARG A 371 14.97 4.84 26.84
N GLU A 372 16.21 5.29 26.68
CA GLU A 372 16.96 6.02 27.70
C GLU A 372 16.48 7.47 27.85
N HIS A 373 16.14 8.14 26.74
CA HIS A 373 15.66 9.53 26.73
C HIS A 373 14.14 9.67 26.86
N LYS A 374 13.43 8.53 27.01
CA LYS A 374 11.96 8.47 27.10
C LYS A 374 11.24 9.07 25.88
N ILE A 375 11.86 8.99 24.70
CA ILE A 375 11.29 9.45 23.42
C ILE A 375 10.34 8.35 22.91
N PRO A 376 9.09 8.65 22.53
CA PRO A 376 8.16 7.67 21.99
C PRO A 376 8.78 6.79 20.90
N TYR A 377 8.72 5.47 21.07
CA TYR A 377 9.27 4.49 20.15
C TYR A 377 8.19 3.58 19.59
N PHE A 378 8.23 3.35 18.28
CA PHE A 378 7.40 2.36 17.60
C PHE A 378 8.23 1.49 16.65
N GLY A 379 8.36 0.20 16.96
CA GLY A 379 9.02 -0.79 16.10
C GLY A 379 8.00 -1.64 15.34
N ILE A 380 8.17 -1.79 14.02
CA ILE A 380 7.32 -2.60 13.14
C ILE A 380 8.12 -3.74 12.55
N CYS A 381 7.65 -4.98 12.72
CA CYS A 381 8.28 -6.21 12.23
C CYS A 381 9.76 -6.27 12.68
N LEU A 382 10.71 -5.96 11.80
CA LEU A 382 12.12 -5.80 12.17
C LEU A 382 12.31 -4.83 13.34
N GLY A 383 11.57 -3.72 13.40
CA GLY A 383 11.67 -2.79 14.52
C GLY A 383 11.34 -3.43 15.88
N MET A 384 10.38 -4.36 15.94
CA MET A 384 10.15 -5.13 17.16
C MET A 384 11.34 -6.01 17.52
N GLN A 385 11.90 -6.70 16.53
CA GLN A 385 13.07 -7.56 16.71
C GLN A 385 14.28 -6.76 17.22
N ILE A 386 14.49 -5.56 16.68
CA ILE A 386 15.52 -4.62 17.13
C ILE A 386 15.29 -4.22 18.58
N ALA A 387 14.06 -3.88 18.98
CA ALA A 387 13.75 -3.55 20.37
C ALA A 387 14.07 -4.71 21.33
N VAL A 388 13.76 -5.96 20.94
CA VAL A 388 14.10 -7.15 21.73
C VAL A 388 15.61 -7.35 21.85
N ILE A 389 16.35 -7.21 20.73
CA ILE A 389 17.81 -7.33 20.71
C ILE A 389 18.46 -6.25 21.59
N GLU A 390 18.03 -4.99 21.43
CA GLU A 390 18.50 -3.86 22.22
C GLU A 390 18.28 -4.11 23.72
N TYR A 391 17.07 -4.51 24.11
CA TYR A 391 16.73 -4.77 25.50
C TYR A 391 17.54 -5.93 26.09
N ALA A 392 17.75 -7.00 25.32
CA ALA A 392 18.58 -8.13 25.72
C ALA A 392 20.04 -7.70 25.96
N ARG A 393 20.61 -6.89 25.06
CA ARG A 393 22.00 -6.41 25.17
C ARG A 393 22.20 -5.46 26.35
N HIS A 394 21.32 -4.46 26.48
CA HIS A 394 21.56 -3.31 27.35
C HIS A 394 20.88 -3.40 28.71
N VAL A 395 19.75 -4.11 28.83
CA VAL A 395 19.05 -4.29 30.11
C VAL A 395 19.36 -5.65 30.73
N CYS A 396 19.37 -6.71 29.92
CA CYS A 396 19.58 -8.08 30.40
C CYS A 396 21.06 -8.54 30.36
N ASN A 397 21.98 -7.68 29.91
CA ASN A 397 23.42 -7.93 29.81
C ASN A 397 23.82 -9.12 28.91
N ILE A 398 23.01 -9.44 27.90
CA ILE A 398 23.32 -10.47 26.89
C ILE A 398 24.02 -9.79 25.71
N ALA A 399 25.30 -9.47 25.87
CA ALA A 399 26.02 -8.54 24.98
C ALA A 399 26.07 -8.96 23.49
N ASP A 400 26.12 -10.26 23.20
CA ASP A 400 26.12 -10.80 21.83
C ASP A 400 24.71 -11.14 21.31
N ALA A 401 23.63 -10.72 21.98
CA ALA A 401 22.26 -11.02 21.54
C ALA A 401 22.04 -10.55 20.09
N CYS A 402 21.49 -11.43 19.25
CA CYS A 402 21.24 -11.11 17.83
C CYS A 402 20.01 -11.85 17.28
N SER A 403 19.74 -11.62 16.00
CA SER A 403 18.83 -12.44 15.20
C SER A 403 19.59 -13.59 14.53
N GLY A 404 18.97 -14.76 14.43
CA GLY A 404 19.45 -15.88 13.61
C GLY A 404 19.53 -15.56 12.11
N GLU A 405 19.02 -14.41 11.66
CA GLU A 405 19.25 -13.87 10.31
C GLU A 405 20.67 -13.33 10.10
N SER A 406 21.33 -12.91 11.18
CA SER A 406 22.65 -12.29 11.10
C SER A 406 23.71 -13.32 10.68
N GLU A 407 24.62 -12.90 9.79
CA GLU A 407 25.78 -13.70 9.41
C GLU A 407 26.86 -13.73 10.52
N ASN A 408 26.73 -12.89 11.55
CA ASN A 408 27.69 -12.81 12.63
C ASN A 408 27.54 -14.00 13.60
N PRO A 409 28.65 -14.67 13.99
CA PRO A 409 28.59 -15.73 14.97
C PRO A 409 28.17 -15.17 16.33
N SER A 410 27.01 -15.62 16.82
CA SER A 410 26.49 -15.32 18.15
C SER A 410 25.96 -16.60 18.78
N THR A 411 26.15 -16.71 20.10
CA THR A 411 25.59 -17.80 20.89
C THR A 411 24.18 -17.51 21.39
N HIS A 412 23.75 -16.23 21.35
CA HIS A 412 22.48 -15.79 21.90
C HIS A 412 21.53 -15.24 20.83
N LYS A 413 20.79 -16.13 20.18
CA LYS A 413 19.77 -15.78 19.20
C LYS A 413 18.43 -15.52 19.88
N VAL A 414 18.19 -14.27 20.28
CA VAL A 414 16.94 -13.85 20.92
C VAL A 414 15.79 -13.73 19.93
N ILE A 415 16.11 -13.63 18.64
CA ILE A 415 15.19 -13.76 17.50
C ILE A 415 15.71 -14.92 16.64
N ASP A 416 14.87 -15.92 16.33
CA ASP A 416 15.28 -17.07 15.53
C ASP A 416 14.11 -17.69 14.74
N LEU A 417 14.41 -18.67 13.89
CA LEU A 417 13.39 -19.50 13.25
C LEU A 417 12.69 -20.40 14.29
N LEU A 418 11.44 -20.77 14.01
CA LEU A 418 10.74 -21.72 14.86
C LEU A 418 11.42 -23.11 14.83
N PRO A 419 11.37 -23.88 15.93
CA PRO A 419 11.94 -25.22 15.98
C PRO A 419 11.44 -26.12 14.82
N GLY A 420 12.36 -26.68 14.05
CA GLY A 420 12.07 -27.54 12.89
C GLY A 420 12.01 -26.83 11.54
N GLN A 421 12.13 -25.50 11.51
CA GLN A 421 12.36 -24.73 10.29
C GLN A 421 13.87 -24.48 10.13
N ASN A 422 14.44 -24.88 9.00
CA ASN A 422 15.87 -24.67 8.71
C ASN A 422 16.05 -23.65 7.59
N SER A 423 17.24 -23.03 7.54
CA SER A 423 17.62 -22.10 6.46
C SER A 423 17.62 -22.71 5.05
N GLU A 424 17.58 -24.04 4.95
CA GLU A 424 17.51 -24.81 3.70
C GLU A 424 16.07 -25.00 3.17
N THR A 425 15.05 -24.69 3.95
CA THR A 425 13.65 -24.72 3.48
C THR A 425 13.43 -23.57 2.49
N GLU A 426 12.72 -23.81 1.37
CA GLU A 426 12.42 -22.77 0.38
C GLU A 426 11.88 -21.52 1.07
N LYS A 427 12.44 -20.33 0.73
CA LYS A 427 12.18 -19.07 1.45
C LYS A 427 10.68 -18.73 1.61
N GLY A 428 9.80 -19.25 0.74
CA GLY A 428 8.35 -19.06 0.84
C GLY A 428 7.62 -20.03 1.77
N GLY A 429 8.18 -21.18 2.10
CA GLY A 429 7.49 -22.26 2.83
C GLY A 429 7.34 -22.04 4.34
N THR A 430 8.08 -21.08 4.91
CA THR A 430 8.09 -20.77 6.35
C THR A 430 7.63 -19.34 6.69
N LEU A 431 7.23 -18.57 5.68
CA LEU A 431 6.87 -17.17 5.83
C LEU A 431 5.44 -17.02 6.36
N ARG A 432 5.26 -16.28 7.46
CA ARG A 432 3.93 -15.86 7.91
C ARG A 432 3.48 -14.67 7.07
N LEU A 433 2.50 -14.92 6.20
CA LEU A 433 1.90 -13.93 5.31
C LEU A 433 0.42 -13.75 5.60
N GLY A 434 -0.03 -12.49 5.64
CA GLY A 434 -1.43 -12.15 5.80
C GLY A 434 -1.90 -12.06 7.25
N SER A 435 -3.21 -12.17 7.47
CA SER A 435 -3.84 -11.90 8.76
C SER A 435 -3.63 -13.02 9.78
N TYR A 436 -3.06 -12.71 10.94
CA TYR A 436 -2.96 -13.64 12.08
C TYR A 436 -3.62 -13.04 13.33
N PRO A 437 -4.28 -13.86 14.16
CA PRO A 437 -4.88 -13.41 15.41
C PRO A 437 -3.84 -13.11 16.48
N CYS A 438 -4.09 -12.09 17.30
CA CYS A 438 -3.29 -11.75 18.47
C CYS A 438 -4.21 -11.46 19.67
N VAL A 439 -3.89 -12.08 20.81
CA VAL A 439 -4.56 -11.90 22.10
C VAL A 439 -3.78 -10.89 22.92
N ILE A 440 -4.44 -9.80 23.28
CA ILE A 440 -3.86 -8.67 24.01
C ILE A 440 -3.92 -8.94 25.52
N LYS A 441 -2.78 -8.75 26.19
CA LYS A 441 -2.67 -8.80 27.65
C LYS A 441 -3.33 -7.56 28.28
N PRO A 442 -4.18 -7.70 29.31
CA PRO A 442 -4.78 -6.55 30.00
C PRO A 442 -3.75 -5.63 30.65
N ASP A 443 -4.15 -4.38 30.92
CA ASP A 443 -3.35 -3.35 31.60
C ASP A 443 -2.06 -2.96 30.84
N THR A 444 -2.10 -3.08 29.51
CA THR A 444 -0.97 -2.77 28.60
C THR A 444 -1.21 -1.51 27.76
N LEU A 445 -0.16 -0.98 27.15
CA LEU A 445 -0.29 0.04 26.10
C LEU A 445 -1.09 -0.50 24.91
N MET A 446 -0.88 -1.77 24.53
CA MET A 446 -1.68 -2.46 23.52
C MET A 446 -3.19 -2.40 23.78
N GLU A 447 -3.64 -2.74 25.00
CA GLU A 447 -5.06 -2.67 25.37
C GLU A 447 -5.60 -1.23 25.28
N ARG A 448 -4.80 -0.24 25.70
CA ARG A 448 -5.18 1.19 25.60
C ARG A 448 -5.34 1.66 24.15
N CYS A 449 -4.44 1.22 23.27
CA CYS A 449 -4.47 1.55 21.85
C CYS A 449 -5.71 0.97 21.16
N TYR A 450 -5.90 -0.36 21.25
CA TYR A 450 -6.93 -1.07 20.50
C TYR A 450 -8.32 -1.06 21.16
N LYS A 451 -8.37 -1.01 22.50
CA LYS A 451 -9.61 -1.17 23.30
C LYS A 451 -10.34 -2.48 22.98
N LYS A 452 -9.58 -3.52 22.70
CA LYS A 452 -10.03 -4.87 22.35
C LYS A 452 -9.12 -5.90 23.02
N LYS A 453 -9.65 -7.10 23.24
CA LYS A 453 -8.89 -8.24 23.77
C LYS A 453 -8.24 -9.09 22.69
N GLU A 454 -8.86 -9.12 21.51
CA GLU A 454 -8.42 -9.90 20.36
C GLU A 454 -8.40 -9.01 19.13
N ILE A 455 -7.32 -9.11 18.36
CA ILE A 455 -7.10 -8.38 17.11
C ILE A 455 -6.59 -9.35 16.05
N ALA A 456 -6.57 -8.90 14.79
CA ALA A 456 -5.97 -9.63 13.69
C ALA A 456 -5.22 -8.65 12.78
N GLU A 457 -3.95 -8.95 12.52
CA GLU A 457 -3.02 -8.05 11.86
C GLU A 457 -2.21 -8.77 10.78
N ARG A 458 -1.68 -8.01 9.82
CA ARG A 458 -1.01 -8.58 8.64
C ARG A 458 0.48 -8.81 8.90
N HIS A 459 0.96 -10.01 8.64
CA HIS A 459 2.36 -10.40 8.85
C HIS A 459 3.11 -10.53 7.51
N ARG A 460 4.42 -10.26 7.58
CA ARG A 460 5.39 -10.51 6.50
C ARG A 460 6.78 -10.78 7.08
N HIS A 461 6.93 -11.89 7.80
CA HIS A 461 8.22 -12.29 8.38
C HIS A 461 8.31 -13.80 8.55
N ARG A 462 9.54 -14.28 8.79
CA ARG A 462 9.83 -15.70 9.08
C ARG A 462 10.48 -15.92 10.45
N PHE A 463 11.19 -14.91 10.95
CA PHE A 463 11.87 -14.98 12.23
C PHE A 463 10.91 -14.56 13.33
N GLU A 464 11.05 -15.20 14.47
CA GLU A 464 10.18 -15.07 15.63
C GLU A 464 10.99 -14.78 16.87
N PHE A 465 10.32 -14.26 17.90
CA PHE A 465 10.89 -14.19 19.23
C PHE A 465 11.27 -15.58 19.73
N ASN A 466 12.51 -15.75 20.20
CA ASN A 466 12.95 -17.02 20.75
C ASN A 466 12.47 -17.18 22.20
N ASN A 467 11.54 -18.11 22.41
CA ASN A 467 10.92 -18.36 23.71
C ASN A 467 11.90 -18.84 24.79
N ASP A 468 13.09 -19.34 24.43
CA ASP A 468 14.14 -19.68 25.40
C ASP A 468 14.60 -18.45 26.22
N TYR A 469 14.42 -17.24 25.67
CA TYR A 469 14.75 -15.98 26.32
C TYR A 469 13.54 -15.30 26.98
N ARG A 470 12.36 -15.94 26.97
CA ARG A 470 11.11 -15.33 27.45
C ARG A 470 11.21 -14.92 28.92
N GLU A 471 11.58 -15.87 29.78
CA GLU A 471 11.65 -15.69 31.24
C GLU A 471 12.65 -14.59 31.63
N ILE A 472 13.88 -14.65 31.09
CA ILE A 472 14.92 -13.65 31.41
C ILE A 472 14.53 -12.23 30.98
N LEU A 473 13.87 -12.06 29.84
CA LEU A 473 13.45 -10.72 29.38
C LEU A 473 12.25 -10.20 30.17
N GLU A 474 11.26 -11.04 30.49
CA GLU A 474 10.10 -10.64 31.31
C GLU A 474 10.52 -10.29 32.75
N ASP A 475 11.41 -11.08 33.36
CA ASP A 475 11.91 -10.84 34.72
C ASP A 475 12.67 -9.52 34.84
N ASN A 476 13.29 -9.05 33.75
CA ASN A 476 13.98 -7.76 33.70
C ASN A 476 13.06 -6.59 33.31
N GLY A 477 11.77 -6.85 33.01
CA GLY A 477 10.74 -5.83 32.85
C GLY A 477 10.20 -5.63 31.44
N LEU A 478 10.61 -6.43 30.46
CA LEU A 478 9.99 -6.43 29.13
C LEU A 478 8.60 -7.06 29.22
N VAL A 479 7.57 -6.41 28.69
CA VAL A 479 6.20 -6.94 28.73
C VAL A 479 5.85 -7.53 27.37
N LEU A 480 5.49 -8.81 27.34
CA LEU A 480 4.89 -9.44 26.16
C LEU A 480 3.40 -9.08 26.15
N SER A 481 3.05 -7.98 25.48
CA SER A 481 1.71 -7.39 25.53
C SER A 481 0.68 -8.07 24.62
N GLY A 482 1.13 -8.96 23.75
CA GLY A 482 0.28 -9.60 22.75
C GLY A 482 0.92 -10.87 22.23
N LEU A 483 0.16 -11.96 22.27
CA LEU A 483 0.61 -13.29 21.90
C LEU A 483 -0.34 -13.91 20.87
N SER A 484 0.11 -14.94 20.15
CA SER A 484 -0.79 -15.82 19.40
C SER A 484 -1.79 -16.49 20.36
N PRO A 485 -2.96 -16.97 19.87
CA PRO A 485 -3.98 -17.58 20.73
C PRO A 485 -3.51 -18.80 21.52
N ASP A 486 -2.50 -19.52 21.04
CA ASP A 486 -1.86 -20.64 21.74
C ASP A 486 -0.74 -20.21 22.70
N GLY A 487 -0.42 -18.92 22.77
CA GLY A 487 0.60 -18.34 23.64
C GLY A 487 2.05 -18.56 23.19
N ASN A 488 2.26 -19.21 22.04
CA ASN A 488 3.58 -19.62 21.59
C ASN A 488 4.34 -18.51 20.87
N LEU A 489 3.68 -17.69 20.06
CA LEU A 489 4.31 -16.61 19.30
C LEU A 489 4.13 -15.29 20.04
N VAL A 490 5.21 -14.53 20.15
CA VAL A 490 5.18 -13.17 20.68
C VAL A 490 4.91 -12.23 19.52
N GLU A 491 3.76 -11.58 19.54
CA GLU A 491 3.34 -10.68 18.47
C GLU A 491 3.65 -9.22 18.80
N THR A 492 3.75 -8.88 20.10
CA THR A 492 4.05 -7.52 20.55
C THR A 492 4.85 -7.51 21.85
N VAL A 493 5.74 -6.53 21.99
CA VAL A 493 6.46 -6.21 23.23
C VAL A 493 6.31 -4.73 23.57
N GLU A 494 6.32 -4.41 24.85
CA GLU A 494 6.31 -3.03 25.34
C GLU A 494 7.14 -2.87 26.62
N ILE A 495 7.52 -1.64 26.94
CA ILE A 495 8.22 -1.29 28.19
C ILE A 495 7.27 -0.51 29.09
N LYS A 496 6.90 -1.10 30.22
CA LYS A 496 5.87 -0.55 31.14
C LYS A 496 6.19 0.85 31.66
N ASP A 497 7.45 1.12 32.00
CA ASP A 497 7.90 2.39 32.59
C ASP A 497 8.32 3.44 31.54
N HIS A 498 7.89 3.28 30.29
CA HIS A 498 8.15 4.22 29.20
C HIS A 498 6.85 4.88 28.73
N PRO A 499 6.82 6.21 28.43
CA PRO A 499 5.59 6.90 28.03
C PRO A 499 4.90 6.27 26.82
N PHE A 500 5.69 5.87 25.82
CA PHE A 500 5.23 5.07 24.68
C PHE A 500 6.40 4.28 24.11
N TYR A 501 6.48 2.97 24.33
CA TYR A 501 7.50 2.11 23.73
C TYR A 501 6.86 0.79 23.36
N ILE A 502 6.68 0.57 22.06
CA ILE A 502 6.01 -0.62 21.56
C ILE A 502 6.72 -1.18 20.33
N GLY A 503 6.92 -2.48 20.30
CA GLY A 503 7.32 -3.25 19.14
C GLY A 503 6.21 -4.20 18.75
N VAL A 504 5.86 -4.27 17.47
CA VAL A 504 4.89 -5.23 16.93
C VAL A 504 5.49 -6.03 15.79
N GLN A 505 5.19 -7.32 15.71
CA GLN A 505 5.74 -8.22 14.71
C GLN A 505 5.01 -8.10 13.36
N TYR A 506 3.73 -7.72 13.40
CA TYR A 506 2.90 -7.45 12.23
C TYR A 506 3.14 -6.05 11.63
N HIS A 507 2.46 -5.77 10.52
CA HIS A 507 2.50 -4.52 9.76
C HIS A 507 1.16 -3.77 9.86
N PRO A 508 0.95 -2.99 10.95
CA PRO A 508 -0.29 -2.25 11.16
C PRO A 508 -0.54 -1.13 10.13
N GLU A 509 0.51 -0.69 9.44
CA GLU A 509 0.46 0.33 8.41
C GLU A 509 -0.45 -0.05 7.25
N PHE A 510 -0.50 -1.34 6.88
CA PHE A 510 -1.34 -1.84 5.80
C PHE A 510 -2.83 -1.73 6.11
N LYS A 511 -3.22 -1.69 7.40
CA LYS A 511 -4.63 -1.54 7.82
C LYS A 511 -5.01 -0.08 8.12
N SER A 512 -4.07 0.85 8.00
CA SER A 512 -4.36 2.27 8.20
C SER A 512 -5.13 2.85 7.01
N ARG A 513 -6.13 3.69 7.30
CA ARG A 513 -6.94 4.42 6.32
C ARG A 513 -6.98 5.90 6.69
N PRO A 514 -7.14 6.82 5.74
CA PRO A 514 -7.07 8.26 6.01
C PRO A 514 -8.17 8.76 6.96
N ASN A 515 -9.38 8.21 6.85
CA ASN A 515 -10.52 8.50 7.73
C ASN A 515 -10.62 7.55 8.95
N ARG A 516 -9.82 6.48 8.95
CA ARG A 516 -9.76 5.47 10.02
C ARG A 516 -8.29 5.10 10.28
N PRO A 517 -7.51 6.01 10.91
CA PRO A 517 -6.11 5.75 11.19
C PRO A 517 -5.96 4.55 12.12
N HIS A 518 -4.89 3.80 11.91
CA HIS A 518 -4.59 2.64 12.74
C HIS A 518 -4.41 3.04 14.22
N PRO A 519 -4.96 2.28 15.20
CA PRO A 519 -4.97 2.69 16.60
C PRO A 519 -3.58 2.96 17.20
N ILE A 520 -2.58 2.12 16.91
CA ILE A 520 -1.21 2.32 17.42
C ILE A 520 -0.61 3.62 16.87
N PHE A 521 -0.72 3.87 15.56
CA PHE A 521 -0.21 5.11 14.95
C PHE A 521 -0.90 6.34 15.53
N ARG A 522 -2.21 6.27 15.79
CA ARG A 522 -2.96 7.36 16.43
C ARG A 522 -2.43 7.68 17.83
N GLU A 523 -2.20 6.67 18.66
CA GLU A 523 -1.65 6.91 20.00
C GLU A 523 -0.15 7.28 19.98
N PHE A 524 0.62 6.77 19.01
CA PHE A 524 2.01 7.16 18.77
C PHE A 524 2.14 8.65 18.43
N ILE A 525 1.35 9.16 17.49
CA ILE A 525 1.35 10.59 17.14
C ILE A 525 0.89 11.45 18.31
N LYS A 526 -0.10 11.01 19.10
CA LYS A 526 -0.47 11.73 20.34
C LYS A 526 0.68 11.80 21.34
N ALA A 527 1.43 10.71 21.51
CA ALA A 527 2.60 10.68 22.36
C ALA A 527 3.72 11.61 21.84
N ALA A 528 3.91 11.68 20.52
CA ALA A 528 4.84 12.60 19.88
C ALA A 528 4.46 14.07 20.12
N ILE A 529 3.18 14.44 19.96
CA ILE A 529 2.69 15.79 20.24
C ILE A 529 2.93 16.15 21.72
N ALA A 530 2.65 15.24 22.64
CA ALA A 530 2.88 15.46 24.07
C ALA A 530 4.38 15.55 24.44
N MET A 531 5.28 15.05 23.60
CA MET A 531 6.73 15.21 23.76
C MET A 531 7.19 16.59 23.28
N GLU A 532 6.63 17.09 22.18
CA GLU A 532 6.95 18.40 21.63
C GLU A 532 6.46 19.57 22.50
N GLU A 533 5.40 19.35 23.29
CA GLU A 533 4.88 20.33 24.25
C GLU A 533 5.69 20.43 25.56
N LYS A 534 6.66 19.53 25.79
CA LYS A 534 7.55 19.53 26.96
C LYS A 534 8.84 20.27 26.67
#